data_AF-A0A519H4T4-F1
#
_entry.id   AF-A0A519H4T4-F1
#
_cell.length_a   1.000
_cell.length_b   1.000
_cell.length_c   1.000
_cell.angle_alpha   90.00
_cell.angle_beta   90.00
_cell.angle_gamma   90.00
#
_symmetry.space_group_name_H-M   'P 1'
#
loop_
_entity.id
_entity.type
_entity.pdbx_description
1 polymer ?
#
loop_
_entity_poly.entity_id
_entity_poly.type
_entity_poly.pdbx_seq_one_letter_code
_entity_poly.pdbx_strand_id
1 'polypeptide(L)'
;MYWTYLRRELSGRKKQTIIVATGMAIAIALVIVVNALSAGVRDAQTQALESVYGVGTDLTVTGAQAQPGEGGGRGPQFEFDEEAGSTADDGTTTLSQSRLMTDVLRGSLDAATVATVATVDGVRAASGALSLTNMTFDGELPSPPSSSDADADAGSGVRPEPGAGGGGGFGGGSFDVDSFTVLG
;
A
#
# COMPACT_ATOMS: atom_id res chain seq x y z
N MET A 1 11.36 55.30 -56.33
CA MET A 1 10.99 56.74 -56.24
C MET A 1 10.08 57.07 -55.06
N TYR A 2 9.07 56.26 -54.71
CA TYR A 2 8.13 56.58 -53.61
C TYR A 2 8.74 56.68 -52.20
N TRP A 3 9.66 55.79 -51.83
CA TRP A 3 10.25 55.76 -50.48
C TRP A 3 11.04 57.03 -50.11
N THR A 4 11.76 57.58 -51.08
CA THR A 4 12.54 58.82 -50.91
C THR A 4 11.64 60.05 -50.74
N TYR A 5 10.51 60.11 -51.46
CA TYR A 5 9.52 61.19 -51.28
C TYR A 5 8.79 61.07 -49.94
N LEU A 6 8.35 59.86 -49.57
CA LEU A 6 7.69 59.59 -48.28
C LEU A 6 8.59 59.98 -47.09
N ARG A 7 9.87 59.60 -47.14
CA ARG A 7 10.85 59.95 -46.09
C ARG A 7 11.06 61.46 -45.99
N ARG A 8 11.09 62.17 -47.12
CA ARG A 8 11.23 63.63 -47.15
C ARG A 8 10.00 64.32 -46.58
N GLU A 9 8.81 63.86 -46.93
CA GLU A 9 7.53 64.40 -46.45
C GLU A 9 7.34 64.19 -44.93
N LEU A 10 7.64 62.98 -44.43
CA LEU A 10 7.62 62.66 -42.99
C LEU A 10 8.66 63.47 -42.20
N SER A 11 9.82 63.72 -42.81
CA SER A 11 10.86 64.58 -42.21
C SER A 11 10.52 66.07 -42.25
N GLY A 12 9.57 66.51 -43.07
CA GLY A 12 9.10 67.89 -43.15
C GLY A 12 8.14 68.27 -42.01
N ARG A 13 7.40 67.30 -41.46
CA ARG A 13 6.41 67.49 -40.37
C ARG A 13 6.77 66.71 -39.09
N LYS A 14 8.05 66.71 -38.71
CA LYS A 14 8.60 65.88 -37.61
C LYS A 14 7.78 65.92 -36.32
N LYS A 15 7.33 67.11 -35.88
CA LYS A 15 6.57 67.25 -34.62
C LYS A 15 5.26 66.48 -34.64
N GLN A 16 4.49 66.56 -35.72
CA GLN A 16 3.19 65.89 -35.83
C GLN A 16 3.38 64.37 -36.05
N THR A 17 4.35 63.99 -36.89
CA THR A 17 4.68 62.57 -37.13
C THR A 17 5.15 61.86 -35.87
N ILE A 18 5.98 62.50 -35.04
CA ILE A 18 6.45 61.90 -33.78
C ILE A 18 5.29 61.69 -32.81
N ILE A 19 4.39 62.67 -32.65
CA ILE A 19 3.24 62.53 -31.74
C ILE A 19 2.35 61.36 -32.17
N VAL A 20 2.03 61.26 -33.46
CA VAL A 20 1.21 60.16 -33.99
C VAL A 20 1.92 58.82 -33.88
N ALA A 21 3.22 58.76 -34.21
CA ALA A 21 4.01 57.53 -34.11
C ALA A 21 4.11 57.03 -32.66
N THR A 22 4.32 57.94 -31.70
CA THR A 22 4.36 57.58 -30.27
C THR A 22 3.00 57.09 -29.78
N GLY A 23 1.90 57.73 -30.17
CA GLY A 23 0.55 57.27 -29.82
C GLY A 23 0.26 55.86 -30.36
N MET A 24 0.61 55.60 -31.61
CA MET A 24 0.48 54.27 -32.22
C MET A 24 1.42 53.24 -31.57
N ALA A 25 2.65 53.63 -31.25
CA ALA A 25 3.61 52.75 -30.59
C ALA A 25 3.12 52.32 -29.21
N ILE A 26 2.55 53.25 -28.42
CA ILE A 26 1.98 52.94 -27.10
C ILE A 26 0.78 51.98 -27.25
N ALA A 27 -0.11 52.22 -28.20
CA ALA A 27 -1.26 51.36 -28.44
C ALA A 27 -0.84 49.91 -28.77
N ILE A 28 0.12 49.76 -29.68
CA ILE A 28 0.65 48.44 -30.07
C ILE A 28 1.39 47.78 -28.91
N ALA A 29 2.24 48.53 -28.20
CA ALA A 29 2.98 48.01 -27.05
C ALA A 29 2.04 47.46 -25.98
N LEU A 30 0.95 48.17 -25.68
CA LEU A 30 -0.04 47.72 -24.71
C LEU A 30 -0.71 46.41 -25.13
N VAL A 31 -1.09 46.27 -26.41
CA VAL A 31 -1.67 45.03 -26.94
C VAL A 31 -0.70 43.86 -26.81
N ILE A 32 0.59 44.07 -27.13
CA ILE A 32 1.63 43.03 -27.00
C ILE A 32 1.77 42.62 -25.53
N VAL A 33 1.86 43.57 -24.61
CA VAL A 33 2.00 43.31 -23.17
C VAL A 33 0.81 42.51 -22.64
N VAL A 34 -0.42 42.91 -22.98
CA VAL A 34 -1.64 42.21 -22.51
C VAL A 34 -1.73 40.80 -23.08
N ASN A 35 -1.38 40.60 -24.36
CA ASN A 35 -1.38 39.27 -24.97
C ASN A 35 -0.29 38.37 -24.35
N ALA A 36 0.91 38.89 -24.16
CA ALA A 36 2.01 38.16 -23.53
C ALA A 36 1.69 37.80 -22.08
N LEU A 37 1.09 38.73 -21.33
CA LEU A 37 0.65 38.48 -19.95
C LEU A 37 -0.47 37.44 -19.90
N SER A 38 -1.47 37.54 -20.79
CA SER A 38 -2.58 36.58 -20.85
C SER A 38 -2.09 35.18 -21.21
N ALA A 39 -1.17 35.07 -22.16
CA ALA A 39 -0.52 33.80 -22.51
C ALA A 39 0.27 33.25 -21.32
N GLY A 40 1.13 34.06 -20.69
CA GLY A 40 1.91 33.64 -19.54
C GLY A 40 1.06 33.19 -18.34
N VAL A 41 -0.07 33.85 -18.08
CA VAL A 41 -1.03 33.41 -17.05
C VAL A 41 -1.66 32.06 -17.41
N ARG A 42 -2.04 31.87 -18.67
CA ARG A 42 -2.59 30.59 -19.16
C ARG A 42 -1.59 29.44 -19.05
N ASP A 43 -0.33 29.71 -19.39
CA ASP A 43 0.75 28.73 -19.30
C ASP A 43 1.05 28.39 -17.84
N ALA A 44 1.11 29.39 -16.96
CA ALA A 44 1.26 29.18 -15.53
C ALA A 44 0.09 28.39 -14.93
N GLN A 45 -1.14 28.66 -15.38
CA GLN A 45 -2.31 27.87 -14.98
C GLN A 45 -2.21 26.43 -15.46
N THR A 46 -1.76 26.20 -16.69
CA THR A 46 -1.56 24.85 -17.24
C THR A 46 -0.50 24.08 -16.45
N GLN A 47 0.62 24.73 -16.14
CA GLN A 47 1.71 24.13 -15.37
C GLN A 47 1.29 23.84 -13.91
N ALA A 48 0.50 24.71 -13.29
CA ALA A 48 -0.06 24.48 -11.96
C ALA A 48 -1.12 23.38 -11.97
N LEU A 49 -1.91 23.26 -13.03
CA LEU A 49 -2.84 22.15 -13.18
C LEU A 49 -2.09 20.84 -13.39
N GLU A 50 -1.05 20.81 -14.22
CA GLU A 50 -0.22 19.62 -14.44
C GLU A 50 0.44 19.15 -13.14
N SER A 51 0.92 20.08 -12.30
CA SER A 51 1.47 19.72 -10.99
C SER A 51 0.41 19.17 -10.03
N VAL A 52 -0.83 19.65 -10.09
CA VAL A 52 -1.96 19.12 -9.30
C VAL A 52 -2.46 17.78 -9.86
N TYR A 53 -2.52 17.60 -11.17
CA TYR A 53 -2.84 16.34 -11.83
C TYR A 53 -1.73 15.28 -11.67
N GLY A 54 -0.52 15.68 -11.29
CA GLY A 54 0.57 14.79 -10.90
C GLY A 54 0.53 14.33 -9.43
N VAL A 55 -0.39 14.84 -8.60
CA VAL A 55 -0.56 14.40 -7.21
C VAL A 55 -1.53 13.23 -7.16
N GLY A 56 -1.06 12.07 -6.69
CA GLY A 56 -1.92 10.91 -6.47
C GLY A 56 -2.26 10.11 -7.73
N THR A 57 -1.42 10.17 -8.78
CA THR A 57 -1.53 9.26 -9.94
C THR A 57 -1.07 7.84 -9.64
N ASP A 58 -0.59 7.58 -8.43
CA ASP A 58 -0.16 6.26 -8.00
C ASP A 58 -1.39 5.36 -7.84
N LEU A 59 -1.35 4.21 -8.51
CA LEU A 59 -2.39 3.18 -8.41
C LEU A 59 -1.80 1.96 -7.70
N THR A 60 -2.44 1.53 -6.63
CA THR A 60 -2.09 0.29 -5.95
C THR A 60 -2.85 -0.87 -6.58
N VAL A 61 -2.11 -1.79 -7.20
CA VAL A 61 -2.65 -3.06 -7.68
C VAL A 61 -2.37 -4.12 -6.62
N THR A 62 -3.41 -4.83 -6.18
CA THR A 62 -3.27 -5.95 -5.24
C THR A 62 -3.79 -7.23 -5.87
N GLY A 63 -3.28 -8.37 -5.41
CA GLY A 63 -3.75 -9.67 -5.88
C GLY A 63 -5.25 -9.85 -5.65
N ALA A 64 -5.85 -10.69 -6.50
CA ALA A 64 -7.27 -10.98 -6.44
C ALA A 64 -7.66 -11.57 -5.07
N GLN A 65 -8.92 -11.42 -4.72
CA GLN A 65 -9.47 -12.13 -3.57
C GLN A 65 -9.33 -13.63 -3.78
N ALA A 66 -8.82 -14.33 -2.77
CA ALA A 66 -8.73 -15.78 -2.80
C ALA A 66 -10.13 -16.38 -2.92
N GLN A 67 -10.30 -17.38 -3.78
CA GLN A 67 -11.57 -18.09 -3.91
C GLN A 67 -11.90 -18.84 -2.60
N PRO A 68 -13.19 -19.05 -2.28
CA PRO A 68 -13.58 -19.85 -1.12
C PRO A 68 -12.93 -21.23 -1.17
N GLY A 69 -12.02 -21.52 -0.22
CA GLY A 69 -11.28 -22.78 -0.15
C GLY A 69 -9.81 -22.69 -0.59
N GLU A 70 -9.41 -21.67 -1.36
CA GLU A 70 -8.01 -21.45 -1.80
C GLU A 70 -7.18 -20.63 -0.80
N GLY A 71 -7.83 -19.89 0.10
CA GLY A 71 -7.19 -18.99 1.07
C GLY A 71 -7.04 -19.52 2.50
N GLY A 72 -7.17 -20.84 2.71
CA GLY A 72 -7.19 -21.44 4.05
C GLY A 72 -8.42 -20.97 4.85
N GLY A 73 -9.56 -21.68 4.72
CA GLY A 73 -10.83 -21.32 5.36
C GLY A 73 -10.86 -21.39 6.90
N ARG A 74 -9.70 -21.52 7.53
CA ARG A 74 -9.49 -21.53 8.97
C ARG A 74 -8.34 -20.57 9.19
N GLY A 75 -8.51 -19.60 10.10
CA GLY A 75 -7.51 -18.57 10.39
C GLY A 75 -6.13 -19.15 10.73
N PRO A 76 -5.11 -18.33 10.98
CA PRO A 76 -3.74 -18.80 11.25
C PRO A 76 -3.72 -19.93 12.28
N GLN A 77 -3.32 -21.13 11.83
CA GLN A 77 -3.18 -22.31 12.68
C GLN A 77 -1.70 -22.52 13.00
N PHE A 78 -1.42 -22.92 14.24
CA PHE A 78 -0.11 -23.38 14.67
C PHE A 78 -0.23 -24.89 14.95
N GLU A 79 0.74 -25.64 14.43
CA GLU A 79 0.76 -27.09 14.52
C GLU A 79 2.09 -27.47 15.17
N PHE A 80 1.99 -28.23 16.24
CA PHE A 80 3.08 -28.66 17.09
C PHE A 80 3.08 -30.19 17.11
N ASP A 81 4.20 -30.79 16.71
CA ASP A 81 4.42 -32.23 16.79
C ASP A 81 4.78 -32.65 18.23
N GLU A 82 4.84 -33.95 18.52
CA GLU A 82 5.14 -34.46 19.87
C GLU A 82 6.53 -34.06 20.37
N GLU A 83 7.48 -33.82 19.47
CA GLU A 83 8.82 -33.32 19.77
C GLU A 83 8.94 -31.79 19.75
N ALA A 84 7.83 -31.05 19.58
CA ALA A 84 7.86 -29.60 19.52
C ALA A 84 8.03 -28.98 20.92
N GLY A 85 8.91 -27.97 21.00
CA GLY A 85 9.13 -27.20 22.23
C GLY A 85 10.25 -27.73 23.11
N SER A 86 10.27 -27.26 24.35
CA SER A 86 11.24 -27.68 25.37
C SER A 86 10.50 -27.93 26.68
N THR A 87 10.69 -29.12 27.25
CA THR A 87 10.10 -29.48 28.55
C THR A 87 11.10 -29.19 29.66
N ALA A 88 10.68 -28.40 30.66
CA ALA A 88 11.44 -28.09 31.85
C ALA A 88 11.38 -29.24 32.88
N ASP A 89 12.26 -29.19 33.89
CA ASP A 89 12.36 -30.21 34.94
C ASP A 89 11.09 -30.33 35.80
N ASP A 90 10.25 -29.29 35.83
CA ASP A 90 8.94 -29.29 36.49
C ASP A 90 7.82 -29.92 35.63
N GLY A 91 8.17 -30.40 34.44
CA GLY A 91 7.29 -31.08 33.50
C GLY A 91 6.49 -30.14 32.60
N THR A 92 6.76 -28.83 32.65
CA THR A 92 6.09 -27.83 31.82
C THR A 92 6.75 -27.73 30.44
N THR A 93 5.96 -27.68 29.36
CA THR A 93 6.48 -27.63 27.98
C THR A 93 6.21 -26.27 27.34
N THR A 94 7.28 -25.57 26.98
CA THR A 94 7.20 -24.30 26.25
C THR A 94 7.19 -24.54 24.75
N LEU A 95 6.24 -23.93 24.04
CA LEU A 95 6.07 -23.97 22.60
C LEU A 95 6.25 -22.56 22.01
N SER A 96 7.02 -22.45 20.92
CA SER A 96 7.15 -21.21 20.16
C SER A 96 7.21 -21.51 18.66
N GLN A 97 6.38 -20.86 17.85
CA GLN A 97 6.38 -21.02 16.39
C GLN A 97 6.00 -19.70 15.72
N SER A 98 6.81 -19.27 14.76
CA SER A 98 6.50 -18.13 13.89
C SER A 98 6.06 -18.60 12.50
N ARG A 99 5.06 -17.93 11.92
CA ARG A 99 4.62 -18.14 10.54
C ARG A 99 4.47 -16.78 9.84
N LEU A 100 4.95 -16.72 8.60
CA LEU A 100 4.69 -15.61 7.69
C LEU A 100 3.50 -15.94 6.82
N MET A 101 2.53 -15.04 6.77
CA MET A 101 1.34 -15.20 5.93
C MET A 101 1.08 -13.95 5.11
N THR A 102 0.51 -14.12 3.93
CA THR A 102 -0.04 -13.02 3.14
C THR A 102 -1.31 -12.48 3.80
N ASP A 103 -1.78 -11.32 3.33
CA ASP A 103 -3.05 -10.75 3.80
C ASP A 103 -4.20 -11.76 3.63
N VAL A 104 -5.09 -11.79 4.62
CA VAL A 104 -6.17 -12.77 4.70
C VAL A 104 -7.09 -12.57 3.50
N LEU A 105 -7.45 -13.68 2.83
CA LEU A 105 -8.29 -13.68 1.63
C LEU A 105 -7.72 -12.91 0.42
N ARG A 106 -6.41 -12.61 0.37
CA ARG A 106 -5.76 -12.04 -0.82
C ARG A 106 -4.55 -12.86 -1.25
N GLY A 107 -4.48 -13.15 -2.55
CA GLY A 107 -3.29 -13.74 -3.15
C GLY A 107 -2.17 -12.72 -3.35
N SER A 108 -0.94 -13.20 -3.50
CA SER A 108 0.17 -12.39 -4.01
C SER A 108 0.12 -12.27 -5.54
N LEU A 109 0.78 -11.25 -6.08
CA LEU A 109 1.03 -11.12 -7.52
C LEU A 109 2.39 -11.72 -7.87
N ASP A 110 2.53 -12.25 -9.08
CA ASP A 110 3.84 -12.68 -9.59
C ASP A 110 4.73 -11.45 -9.81
N ALA A 111 6.04 -11.58 -9.60
CA ALA A 111 7.00 -10.51 -9.86
C ALA A 111 6.93 -10.00 -11.31
N ALA A 112 6.63 -10.88 -12.28
CA ALA A 112 6.43 -10.53 -13.68
C ALA A 112 5.21 -9.60 -13.92
N THR A 113 4.27 -9.52 -12.97
CA THR A 113 3.16 -8.56 -13.04
C THR A 113 3.68 -7.12 -13.01
N VAL A 114 4.75 -6.82 -12.28
CA VAL A 114 5.35 -5.47 -12.27
C VAL A 114 5.87 -5.10 -13.66
N ALA A 115 6.53 -6.03 -14.34
CA ALA A 115 6.98 -5.83 -15.71
C ALA A 115 5.80 -5.62 -16.68
N THR A 116 4.69 -6.34 -16.48
CA THR A 116 3.47 -6.16 -17.27
C THR A 116 2.86 -4.78 -17.07
N VAL A 117 2.72 -4.33 -15.81
CA VAL A 117 2.19 -3.00 -15.47
C VAL A 117 3.07 -1.89 -16.06
N ALA A 118 4.40 -2.05 -16.05
CA ALA A 118 5.32 -1.09 -16.63
C ALA A 118 5.16 -0.90 -18.15
N THR A 119 4.51 -1.84 -18.86
CA THR A 119 4.24 -1.72 -20.30
C THR A 119 2.91 -1.05 -20.64
N VAL A 120 2.06 -0.74 -19.64
CA VAL A 120 0.76 -0.10 -19.86
C VAL A 120 0.96 1.37 -20.26
N ASP A 121 0.25 1.81 -21.29
CA ASP A 121 0.30 3.19 -21.78
C ASP A 121 -0.02 4.19 -20.65
N GLY A 122 0.84 5.18 -20.48
CA GLY A 122 0.70 6.21 -19.44
C GLY A 122 1.33 5.84 -18.09
N VAL A 123 1.82 4.61 -17.89
CA VAL A 123 2.60 4.25 -16.69
C VAL A 123 4.03 4.76 -16.83
N ARG A 124 4.41 5.70 -15.96
CA ARG A 124 5.76 6.28 -15.96
C ARG A 124 6.78 5.36 -15.26
N ALA A 125 6.36 4.69 -14.20
CA ALA A 125 7.16 3.76 -13.40
C ALA A 125 6.24 2.76 -12.69
N ALA A 126 6.77 1.58 -12.38
CA ALA A 126 6.08 0.57 -11.58
C ALA A 126 7.06 -0.01 -10.55
N SER A 127 6.58 -0.23 -9.33
CA SER A 127 7.29 -0.94 -8.27
C SER A 127 6.38 -2.01 -7.66
N GLY A 128 6.99 -3.09 -7.18
CA GLY A 128 6.29 -4.12 -6.42
C GLY A 128 6.82 -4.12 -4.99
N ALA A 129 5.93 -4.43 -4.04
CA ALA A 129 6.28 -4.69 -2.65
C ALA A 129 5.52 -5.92 -2.17
N LEU A 130 6.12 -6.70 -1.28
CA LEU A 130 5.48 -7.83 -0.63
C LEU A 130 5.24 -7.51 0.84
N SER A 131 3.97 -7.46 1.22
CA SER A 131 3.55 -7.30 2.62
C SER A 131 3.19 -8.66 3.19
N LEU A 132 3.90 -9.09 4.24
CA LEU A 132 3.61 -10.31 4.99
C LEU A 132 3.32 -9.96 6.44
N THR A 133 2.41 -10.70 7.06
CA THR A 133 2.20 -10.66 8.50
C THR A 133 2.97 -11.80 9.13
N ASN A 134 3.92 -11.48 10.00
CA ASN A 134 4.54 -12.45 10.87
C ASN A 134 3.66 -12.62 12.10
N MET A 135 3.21 -13.85 12.37
CA MET A 135 2.54 -14.21 13.61
C MET A 135 3.42 -15.19 14.37
N THR A 136 3.70 -14.88 15.63
CA THR A 136 4.41 -15.76 16.55
C THR A 136 3.43 -16.20 17.61
N PHE A 137 3.33 -17.51 17.80
CA PHE A 137 2.67 -18.11 18.94
C PHE A 137 3.73 -18.46 19.97
N ASP A 138 3.49 -18.10 21.22
CA ASP A 138 4.26 -18.53 22.38
C ASP A 138 3.28 -19.06 23.43
N GLY A 139 3.55 -20.23 23.97
CA GLY A 139 2.65 -20.82 24.95
C GLY A 139 3.31 -21.88 25.82
N GLU A 140 2.70 -22.12 26.98
CA GLU A 140 3.22 -23.05 27.96
C GLU A 140 2.14 -24.07 28.36
N LEU A 141 2.49 -25.36 28.23
CA LEU A 141 1.62 -26.50 28.50
C LEU A 141 2.02 -27.17 29.82
N PRO A 142 1.11 -27.29 30.80
CA PRO A 142 1.39 -28.01 32.03
C PRO A 142 1.47 -29.51 31.77
N SER A 143 2.15 -30.23 32.66
CA SER A 143 2.16 -31.69 32.62
C SER A 143 0.74 -32.26 32.65
N PRO A 144 0.43 -33.28 31.83
CA PRO A 144 -0.84 -33.98 31.94
C PRO A 144 -0.97 -34.56 33.36
N PRO A 145 -2.16 -34.53 33.99
CA PRO A 145 -2.33 -35.04 35.35
C PRO A 145 -1.92 -36.51 35.39
N SER A 146 -0.96 -36.82 36.25
CA SER A 146 -0.53 -38.18 36.54
C SER A 146 -1.75 -39.01 36.94
N SER A 147 -1.95 -40.17 36.33
CA SER A 147 -3.03 -41.11 36.65
C SER A 147 -2.89 -41.78 38.03
N SER A 148 -2.16 -41.17 38.97
CA SER A 148 -1.86 -41.68 40.30
C SER A 148 -2.80 -41.17 41.40
N ASP A 149 -3.70 -40.24 41.12
CA ASP A 149 -4.75 -39.77 42.05
C ASP A 149 -6.13 -40.40 41.74
N ALA A 150 -6.13 -41.64 41.26
CA ALA A 150 -7.33 -42.45 41.08
C ALA A 150 -7.48 -43.51 42.18
N ASP A 151 -7.32 -43.13 43.45
CA ASP A 151 -7.70 -43.95 44.59
C ASP A 151 -8.13 -43.08 45.78
N ALA A 152 -9.41 -42.69 45.79
CA ALA A 152 -10.31 -42.68 46.96
C ALA A 152 -11.52 -41.74 46.74
N ASP A 153 -12.56 -42.23 46.04
CA ASP A 153 -13.94 -42.15 46.54
C ASP A 153 -14.88 -42.87 45.55
N ALA A 154 -15.52 -43.95 46.02
CA ALA A 154 -16.55 -44.64 45.26
C ALA A 154 -17.86 -43.85 45.36
N GLY A 155 -18.10 -42.95 44.40
CA GLY A 155 -19.30 -42.12 44.35
C GLY A 155 -19.77 -41.80 42.92
N SER A 156 -20.63 -42.65 42.37
CA SER A 156 -21.60 -42.40 41.28
C SER A 156 -21.38 -41.16 40.38
N GLY A 157 -20.84 -41.36 39.17
CA GLY A 157 -20.85 -40.34 38.12
C GLY A 157 -20.53 -40.91 36.74
N VAL A 158 -21.46 -40.72 35.80
CA VAL A 158 -21.47 -41.15 34.40
C VAL A 158 -20.10 -41.00 33.70
N ARG A 159 -19.58 -42.10 33.15
CA ARG A 159 -18.47 -42.12 32.18
C ARG A 159 -18.96 -41.55 30.84
N PRO A 160 -18.43 -40.43 30.32
CA PRO A 160 -18.70 -40.06 28.93
C PRO A 160 -18.02 -41.06 28.00
N GLU A 161 -18.78 -41.56 27.03
CA GLU A 161 -18.28 -42.37 25.91
C GLU A 161 -17.19 -41.64 25.11
N PRO A 162 -16.29 -42.37 24.44
CA PRO A 162 -15.39 -41.80 23.44
C PRO A 162 -16.20 -41.50 22.17
N GLY A 163 -16.88 -40.35 22.18
CA GLY A 163 -17.51 -39.77 21.00
C GLY A 163 -16.46 -39.20 20.05
N ALA A 164 -16.44 -39.74 18.84
CA ALA A 164 -15.58 -39.31 17.74
C ALA A 164 -15.72 -37.81 17.43
N GLY A 165 -14.57 -37.13 17.28
CA GLY A 165 -14.47 -35.82 16.63
C GLY A 165 -14.62 -34.62 17.56
N GLY A 166 -13.52 -34.20 18.19
CA GLY A 166 -13.45 -32.93 18.89
C GLY A 166 -12.03 -32.72 19.41
N GLY A 167 -11.34 -31.70 18.88
CA GLY A 167 -9.95 -31.41 19.22
C GLY A 167 -9.73 -31.36 20.73
N GLY A 168 -8.70 -32.06 21.20
CA GLY A 168 -8.29 -32.03 22.60
C GLY A 168 -7.97 -30.60 23.00
N GLY A 169 -8.84 -29.99 23.80
CA GLY A 169 -8.57 -28.71 24.42
C GLY A 169 -7.49 -28.91 25.48
N PHE A 170 -6.34 -28.26 25.29
CA PHE A 170 -5.27 -28.23 26.28
C PHE A 170 -5.82 -27.71 27.61
N GLY A 171 -5.65 -28.50 28.67
CA GLY A 171 -6.17 -28.23 30.01
C GLY A 171 -5.38 -27.10 30.67
N GLY A 172 -5.68 -25.85 30.32
CA GLY A 172 -5.12 -24.65 30.93
C GLY A 172 -3.63 -24.42 30.61
N GLY A 173 -3.27 -23.18 30.26
CA GLY A 173 -1.92 -22.73 29.96
C GLY A 173 -1.93 -21.23 29.69
N SER A 174 -0.79 -20.56 29.78
CA SER A 174 -0.64 -19.18 29.26
C SER A 174 -0.22 -19.26 27.80
N PHE A 175 -0.88 -18.47 26.96
CA PHE A 175 -0.56 -18.37 25.54
C PHE A 175 -0.66 -16.92 25.11
N ASP A 176 0.32 -16.50 24.34
CA ASP A 176 0.45 -15.18 23.76
C ASP A 176 0.61 -15.32 22.23
N VAL A 177 0.02 -14.39 21.50
CA VAL A 177 0.15 -14.31 20.05
C VAL A 177 0.55 -12.90 19.67
N ASP A 178 1.77 -12.76 19.19
CA ASP A 178 2.30 -11.51 18.70
C ASP A 178 2.20 -11.47 17.17
N SER A 179 1.86 -10.30 16.62
CA SER A 179 1.85 -10.10 15.18
C SER A 179 2.39 -8.75 14.76
N PHE A 180 3.15 -8.74 13.66
CA PHE A 180 3.62 -7.52 13.03
C PHE A 180 3.70 -7.68 11.50
N THR A 181 3.61 -6.57 10.79
CA THR A 181 3.73 -6.53 9.33
C THR A 181 5.18 -6.29 8.91
N VAL A 182 5.64 -7.08 7.95
CA VAL A 182 6.92 -6.93 7.26
C VAL A 182 6.65 -6.53 5.82
N LEU A 183 7.33 -5.49 5.36
CA LEU A 183 7.33 -5.03 3.97
C LEU A 183 8.70 -5.29 3.35
N GLY A 184 8.72 -5.92 2.18
CA GLY A 184 9.92 -6.18 1.39
C GLY A 184 9.76 -5.78 -0.07
#